data_AF-A0A7Y8LF87-F1
#
_entry.id   AF-A0A7Y8LF87-F1
#
_cell.length_a   1.000
_cell.length_b   1.000
_cell.length_c   1.000
_cell.angle_alpha   90.00
_cell.angle_beta   90.00
_cell.angle_gamma   90.00
#
_symmetry.space_group_name_H-M   'P 1'
#
loop_
_entity.id
_entity.type
_entity.pdbx_description
1 polymer ?
#
loop_
_entity_poly.entity_id
_entity_poly.type
_entity_poly.pdbx_seq_one_letter_code
_entity_poly.pdbx_strand_id
1 'polypeptide(L)'
;GAGCLIDQLIGQYQADICGLGPLLDPANTRKAIAAIHRYNTKSPLGEHESVQRIFALYDESALVICDYAKAPRPRMPFPYYAEVMTGFEYAAASQMIWAGMVEQGVEAIANIRRRYDGERRNPWDEAECGHHYARAMAAWTPVVALSGFDYFAPAARLSIKPLRTGARFKCFWSAASGWGTFTLTPRTFRLDVLSGALEIAELTLPNGRRKTYSERIRVTESTSLVLS
;
A
#
# COMPACT_ATOMS: atom_id res chain seq x y z
N GLY A 1 -8.33 -9.82 21.80
CA GLY A 1 -8.17 -11.27 22.04
C GLY A 1 -6.70 -11.66 21.85
N ALA A 2 -6.35 -12.94 21.94
CA ALA A 2 -4.95 -13.38 21.83
C ALA A 2 -4.45 -13.58 20.38
N GLY A 3 -5.34 -13.48 19.38
CA GLY A 3 -4.98 -13.64 17.96
C GLY A 3 -4.31 -12.39 17.38
N CYS A 4 -3.36 -12.61 16.48
CA CYS A 4 -2.72 -11.60 15.64
C CYS A 4 -3.58 -11.40 14.39
N LEU A 5 -4.47 -10.42 14.46
CA LEU A 5 -5.42 -10.10 13.40
C LEU A 5 -4.77 -9.15 12.38
N ILE A 6 -4.89 -9.46 11.09
CA ILE A 6 -4.25 -8.74 9.99
C ILE A 6 -4.64 -7.26 9.93
N ASP A 7 -5.87 -6.91 10.33
CA ASP A 7 -6.43 -5.56 10.28
C ASP A 7 -6.53 -4.88 11.65
N GLN A 8 -5.84 -5.40 12.68
CA GLN A 8 -5.87 -4.83 14.03
C GLN A 8 -5.40 -3.36 14.11
N LEU A 9 -4.77 -2.85 13.04
CA LEU A 9 -4.32 -1.46 12.90
C LEU A 9 -5.05 -0.70 11.77
N ILE A 10 -6.28 -1.09 11.40
CA ILE A 10 -7.02 -0.44 10.30
C ILE A 10 -7.21 1.07 10.52
N GLY A 11 -7.35 1.52 11.78
CA GLY A 11 -7.41 2.94 12.11
C GLY A 11 -6.13 3.69 11.73
N GLN A 12 -4.96 3.09 11.99
CA GLN A 12 -3.68 3.68 11.58
C GLN A 12 -3.51 3.64 10.06
N TYR A 13 -3.93 2.57 9.38
CA TYR A 13 -3.95 2.50 7.91
C TYR A 13 -4.72 3.68 7.29
N GLN A 14 -5.89 4.01 7.85
CA GLN A 14 -6.68 5.16 7.37
C GLN A 14 -6.05 6.51 7.74
N ALA A 15 -5.36 6.60 8.88
CA ALA A 15 -4.62 7.80 9.24
C ALA A 15 -3.44 8.05 8.30
N ASP A 16 -2.72 7.00 7.91
CA ASP A 16 -1.57 7.09 7.01
C ASP A 16 -1.98 7.56 5.60
N ILE A 17 -3.05 6.98 5.03
CA ILE A 17 -3.53 7.38 3.69
C ILE A 17 -4.11 8.80 3.66
N CYS A 18 -4.73 9.24 4.76
CA CYS A 18 -5.32 10.58 4.88
C CYS A 18 -4.32 11.64 5.37
N GLY A 19 -3.08 11.28 5.64
CA GLY A 19 -2.07 12.23 6.14
C GLY A 19 -2.34 12.76 7.56
N LEU A 20 -3.04 12.00 8.40
CA LEU A 20 -3.39 12.37 9.78
C LEU A 20 -2.25 12.11 10.79
N GLY A 21 -1.21 11.40 10.36
CA GLY A 21 -0.06 11.06 11.20
C GLY A 21 -0.32 9.88 12.15
N PRO A 22 0.61 9.64 13.09
CA PRO A 22 0.51 8.51 14.02
C PRO A 22 -0.62 8.75 15.05
N LEU A 23 -1.60 7.85 15.09
CA LEU A 23 -2.66 7.81 16.11
C LEU A 23 -2.23 7.05 17.36
N LEU A 24 -1.28 6.13 17.19
CA LEU A 24 -0.72 5.27 18.22
C LEU A 24 0.79 5.48 18.30
N ASP A 25 1.41 4.97 19.37
CA ASP A 25 2.86 4.98 19.51
C ASP A 25 3.54 4.29 18.29
N PRO A 26 4.44 4.98 17.56
CA PRO A 26 5.03 4.44 16.34
C PRO A 26 5.84 3.15 16.56
N ALA A 27 6.49 2.99 17.71
CA ALA A 27 7.26 1.79 18.01
C ALA A 27 6.35 0.58 18.22
N ASN A 28 5.23 0.76 18.92
CA ASN A 28 4.20 -0.27 19.10
C ASN A 28 3.53 -0.62 17.77
N THR A 29 3.17 0.37 16.95
CA THR A 29 2.61 0.16 15.61
C THR A 29 3.55 -0.68 14.74
N ARG A 30 4.83 -0.29 14.66
CA ARG A 30 5.83 -1.05 13.89
C ARG A 30 6.00 -2.48 14.40
N LYS A 31 6.01 -2.68 15.73
CA LYS A 31 6.08 -4.00 16.35
C LYS A 31 4.87 -4.87 16.01
N ALA A 32 3.67 -4.30 16.02
CA ALA A 32 2.44 -5.00 15.66
C ALA A 32 2.40 -5.37 14.17
N ILE A 33 2.82 -4.47 13.27
CA ILE A 33 2.95 -4.77 11.82
C ILE A 33 3.97 -5.88 11.57
N ALA A 34 5.11 -5.85 12.28
CA ALA A 34 6.10 -6.92 12.19
C ALA A 34 5.56 -8.27 12.71
N ALA A 35 4.71 -8.24 13.74
CA ALA A 35 4.03 -9.44 14.23
C ALA A 35 3.02 -9.98 13.20
N ILE A 36 2.23 -9.11 12.55
CA ILE A 36 1.32 -9.51 11.46
C ILE A 36 2.10 -10.22 10.36
N HIS A 37 3.18 -9.60 9.86
CA HIS A 37 4.03 -10.26 8.86
C HIS A 37 4.55 -11.62 9.36
N ARG A 38 5.09 -11.67 10.58
CA ARG A 38 5.70 -12.89 11.13
C ARG A 38 4.71 -14.04 11.31
N TYR A 39 3.51 -13.79 11.83
CA TYR A 39 2.59 -14.84 12.24
C TYR A 39 1.55 -15.17 11.16
N ASN A 40 1.08 -14.15 10.44
CA ASN A 40 0.03 -14.32 9.45
C ASN A 40 0.58 -14.84 8.11
N THR A 41 1.88 -14.70 7.84
CA THR A 41 2.47 -15.25 6.60
C THR A 41 2.47 -16.78 6.64
N LYS A 42 1.93 -17.39 5.59
CA LYS A 42 2.02 -18.82 5.29
C LYS A 42 2.69 -18.97 3.93
N SER A 43 3.82 -19.68 3.89
CA SER A 43 4.61 -19.86 2.68
C SER A 43 5.44 -21.15 2.80
N PRO A 44 5.04 -22.24 2.11
CA PRO A 44 3.79 -22.43 1.36
C PRO A 44 2.56 -22.59 2.30
N LEU A 45 1.36 -22.63 1.72
CA LEU A 45 0.07 -22.84 2.42
C LEU A 45 -0.29 -24.31 2.66
N GLY A 46 0.51 -25.27 2.21
CA GLY A 46 0.16 -26.70 2.21
C GLY A 46 -0.21 -27.30 3.57
N GLU A 47 0.30 -26.73 4.66
CA GLU A 47 0.00 -27.15 6.05
C GLU A 47 -1.02 -26.22 6.75
N HIS A 48 -1.53 -25.19 6.06
CA HIS A 48 -2.50 -24.26 6.62
C HIS A 48 -3.92 -24.78 6.46
N GLU A 49 -4.54 -25.15 7.58
CA GLU A 49 -5.91 -25.65 7.60
C GLU A 49 -6.93 -24.50 7.58
N SER A 50 -7.80 -24.47 6.56
CA SER A 50 -9.00 -23.65 6.53
C SER A 50 -10.23 -24.54 6.34
N VAL A 51 -11.14 -24.50 7.31
CA VAL A 51 -12.47 -25.17 7.23
C VAL A 51 -13.55 -24.25 6.65
N GLN A 52 -13.14 -23.14 6.04
CA GLN A 52 -13.99 -22.10 5.48
C GLN A 52 -13.72 -21.98 3.98
N ARG A 53 -13.87 -20.80 3.38
CA ARG A 53 -13.59 -20.62 1.96
C ARG A 53 -12.08 -20.65 1.70
N ILE A 54 -11.71 -21.12 0.52
CA ILE A 54 -10.32 -21.31 0.13
C ILE A 54 -10.04 -20.39 -1.07
N PHE A 55 -9.14 -19.42 -0.88
CA PHE A 55 -8.76 -18.42 -1.89
C PHE A 55 -7.29 -18.52 -2.33
N ALA A 56 -6.55 -19.44 -1.71
CA ALA A 56 -5.17 -19.75 -2.03
C ALA A 56 -4.91 -21.23 -1.78
N LEU A 57 -4.04 -21.85 -2.58
CA LEU A 57 -3.85 -23.29 -2.67
C LEU A 57 -2.41 -23.68 -2.38
N TYR A 58 -2.23 -24.76 -1.61
CA TYR A 58 -1.01 -25.57 -1.47
C TYR A 58 0.34 -24.83 -1.55
N ASP A 59 0.89 -24.63 -2.76
CA ASP A 59 2.22 -24.03 -2.98
C ASP A 59 2.23 -22.50 -2.91
N GLU A 60 1.07 -21.88 -2.80
CA GLU A 60 0.88 -20.44 -2.75
C GLU A 60 1.26 -19.87 -1.39
N SER A 61 1.63 -18.59 -1.40
CA SER A 61 1.95 -17.83 -0.20
C SER A 61 0.93 -16.73 0.02
N ALA A 62 0.59 -16.47 1.28
CA ALA A 62 -0.44 -15.50 1.64
C ALA A 62 -0.27 -14.97 3.07
N LEU A 63 -0.96 -13.87 3.37
CA LEU A 63 -1.25 -13.50 4.76
C LEU A 63 -2.66 -13.97 5.13
N VAL A 64 -2.79 -14.80 6.16
CA VAL A 64 -4.09 -15.25 6.67
C VAL A 64 -4.72 -14.16 7.56
N ILE A 65 -6.05 -14.14 7.64
CA ILE A 65 -6.77 -13.11 8.41
C ILE A 65 -6.31 -13.04 9.86
N CYS A 66 -6.12 -14.18 10.55
CA CYS A 66 -5.63 -14.18 11.92
C CYS A 66 -4.86 -15.45 12.28
N ASP A 67 -3.73 -15.26 12.95
CA ASP A 67 -2.93 -16.33 13.51
C ASP A 67 -2.87 -16.23 15.04
N TYR A 68 -2.96 -17.35 15.74
CA TYR A 68 -2.91 -17.36 17.21
C TYR A 68 -1.49 -17.46 17.78
N ALA A 69 -0.48 -17.54 16.90
CA ALA A 69 0.93 -17.64 17.23
C ALA A 69 1.19 -18.76 18.25
N LYS A 70 1.66 -18.38 19.46
CA LYS A 70 1.90 -19.30 20.57
C LYS A 70 0.69 -19.47 21.49
N ALA A 71 -0.35 -18.67 21.32
CA ALA A 71 -1.55 -18.73 22.13
C ALA A 71 -2.45 -19.88 21.66
N PRO A 72 -3.20 -20.52 22.57
CA PRO A 72 -4.19 -21.51 22.18
C PRO A 72 -5.28 -20.84 21.34
N ARG A 73 -5.54 -21.39 20.14
CA ARG A 73 -6.69 -21.01 19.34
C ARG A 73 -7.98 -21.31 20.13
N PRO A 74 -8.91 -20.36 20.28
CA PRO A 74 -10.19 -20.60 20.94
C PRO A 74 -10.93 -21.77 20.30
N ARG A 75 -11.67 -22.53 21.11
CA ARG A 75 -12.53 -23.62 20.63
C ARG A 75 -13.51 -23.16 19.54
N MET A 76 -14.00 -21.93 19.66
CA MET A 76 -14.82 -21.25 18.65
C MET A 76 -14.10 -19.96 18.25
N PRO A 77 -13.20 -20.00 17.24
CA PRO A 77 -12.59 -18.79 16.70
C PRO A 77 -13.63 -17.95 15.95
N PHE A 78 -13.32 -16.68 15.70
CA PHE A 78 -14.21 -15.83 14.91
C PHE A 78 -14.29 -16.33 13.45
N PRO A 79 -15.37 -16.03 12.71
CA PRO A 79 -15.48 -16.41 11.31
C PRO A 79 -14.34 -15.85 10.45
N TYR A 80 -13.92 -16.58 9.43
CA TYR A 80 -12.89 -16.17 8.46
C TYR A 80 -11.44 -16.11 8.95
N TYR A 81 -11.16 -16.44 10.22
CA TYR A 81 -9.81 -16.33 10.80
C TYR A 81 -8.71 -17.03 9.97
N ALA A 82 -9.04 -18.15 9.33
CA ALA A 82 -8.12 -18.94 8.52
C ALA A 82 -8.20 -18.63 7.01
N GLU A 83 -9.07 -17.72 6.58
CA GLU A 83 -9.19 -17.34 5.17
C GLU A 83 -8.02 -16.43 4.75
N VAL A 84 -7.86 -16.31 3.43
CA VAL A 84 -6.92 -15.42 2.76
C VAL A 84 -7.74 -14.44 1.93
N MET A 85 -7.53 -13.14 2.10
CA MET A 85 -8.37 -12.13 1.46
C MET A 85 -7.50 -10.98 0.94
N THR A 86 -7.44 -10.80 -0.38
CA THR A 86 -6.44 -9.92 -1.01
C THR A 86 -6.57 -8.46 -0.59
N GLY A 87 -7.79 -7.98 -0.32
CA GLY A 87 -8.01 -6.63 0.19
C GLY A 87 -7.32 -6.37 1.53
N PHE A 88 -7.36 -7.34 2.44
CA PHE A 88 -6.65 -7.27 3.73
C PHE A 88 -5.14 -7.42 3.56
N GLU A 89 -4.71 -8.29 2.64
CA GLU A 89 -3.29 -8.48 2.34
C GLU A 89 -2.65 -7.20 1.76
N TYR A 90 -3.33 -6.50 0.84
CA TYR A 90 -2.85 -5.20 0.32
C TYR A 90 -2.81 -4.10 1.39
N ALA A 91 -3.82 -4.06 2.27
CA ALA A 91 -3.82 -3.11 3.39
C ALA A 91 -2.63 -3.37 4.32
N ALA A 92 -2.41 -4.62 4.73
CA ALA A 92 -1.27 -5.02 5.56
C ALA A 92 0.07 -4.75 4.85
N ALA A 93 0.19 -5.06 3.56
CA ALA A 93 1.38 -4.77 2.77
C ALA A 93 1.69 -3.25 2.72
N SER A 94 0.66 -2.42 2.60
CA SER A 94 0.81 -0.95 2.63
C SER A 94 1.29 -0.47 3.99
N GLN A 95 0.76 -1.02 5.08
CA GLN A 95 1.23 -0.73 6.43
C GLN A 95 2.68 -1.19 6.64
N MET A 96 3.08 -2.35 6.11
CA MET A 96 4.48 -2.78 6.11
C MET A 96 5.36 -1.76 5.40
N ILE A 97 4.95 -1.28 4.22
CA ILE A 97 5.67 -0.26 3.45
C ILE A 97 5.83 1.03 4.29
N TRP A 98 4.75 1.59 4.83
CA TRP A 98 4.82 2.80 5.67
C TRP A 98 5.65 2.62 6.96
N ALA A 99 5.67 1.41 7.53
CA ALA A 99 6.51 1.07 8.69
C ALA A 99 8.00 0.84 8.34
N GLY A 100 8.40 1.05 7.08
CA GLY A 100 9.76 0.85 6.58
C GLY A 100 10.12 -0.61 6.29
N MET A 101 9.15 -1.53 6.33
CA MET A 101 9.30 -2.95 5.97
C MET A 101 9.01 -3.15 4.47
N VAL A 102 9.73 -2.40 3.64
CA VAL A 102 9.38 -2.28 2.21
C VAL A 102 9.56 -3.59 1.44
N GLU A 103 10.58 -4.40 1.78
CA GLU A 103 10.78 -5.71 1.13
C GLU A 103 9.61 -6.65 1.43
N GLN A 104 9.20 -6.72 2.70
CA GLN A 104 8.09 -7.56 3.15
C GLN A 104 6.77 -7.15 2.51
N GLY A 105 6.49 -5.84 2.44
CA GLY A 105 5.28 -5.34 1.78
C GLY A 105 5.26 -5.64 0.27
N VAL A 106 6.39 -5.47 -0.42
CA VAL A 106 6.50 -5.79 -1.85
C VAL A 106 6.38 -7.31 -2.08
N GLU A 107 6.96 -8.12 -1.21
CA GLU A 107 6.83 -9.58 -1.26
C GLU A 107 5.37 -10.03 -1.08
N ALA A 108 4.64 -9.46 -0.12
CA ALA A 108 3.22 -9.74 0.08
C ALA A 108 2.40 -9.39 -1.17
N ILE A 109 2.66 -8.24 -1.80
CA ILE A 109 2.03 -7.85 -3.08
C ILE A 109 2.37 -8.86 -4.18
N ALA A 110 3.64 -9.25 -4.31
CA ALA A 110 4.08 -10.22 -5.31
C ALA A 110 3.43 -11.59 -5.09
N ASN A 111 3.23 -12.02 -3.84
CA ASN A 111 2.51 -13.23 -3.47
C ASN A 111 1.04 -13.18 -3.93
N ILE A 112 0.36 -12.05 -3.76
CA ILE A 112 -0.99 -11.85 -4.32
C ILE A 112 -0.94 -11.97 -5.84
N ARG A 113 -0.04 -11.23 -6.51
CA ARG A 113 0.02 -11.21 -7.98
C ARG A 113 0.36 -12.58 -8.59
N ARG A 114 1.19 -13.40 -7.93
CA ARG A 114 1.46 -14.78 -8.36
C ARG A 114 0.22 -15.68 -8.31
N ARG A 115 -0.72 -15.44 -7.41
CA ARG A 115 -1.98 -16.20 -7.37
C ARG A 115 -2.94 -15.86 -8.52
N TYR A 116 -2.72 -14.72 -9.18
CA TYR A 116 -3.56 -14.16 -10.24
C TYR A 116 -2.68 -13.77 -11.45
N ASP A 117 -1.82 -14.68 -11.88
CA ASP A 117 -0.84 -14.49 -12.97
C ASP A 117 -1.42 -14.71 -14.38
N GLY A 118 -2.67 -15.17 -14.48
CA GLY A 118 -3.35 -15.49 -15.73
C GLY A 118 -3.30 -16.96 -16.12
N GLU A 119 -2.37 -17.74 -15.55
CA GLU A 119 -2.36 -19.20 -15.67
C GLU A 119 -3.19 -19.82 -14.54
N ARG A 120 -2.94 -19.39 -13.29
CA ARG A 120 -3.62 -19.91 -12.10
C ARG A 120 -5.03 -19.35 -11.97
N ARG A 121 -5.18 -18.02 -12.09
CA ARG A 121 -6.45 -17.28 -11.94
C ARG A 121 -6.41 -15.99 -12.77
N ASN A 122 -7.59 -15.43 -13.04
CA ASN A 122 -7.74 -14.19 -13.81
C ASN A 122 -7.02 -13.00 -13.13
N PRO A 123 -6.11 -12.29 -13.82
CA PRO A 123 -5.34 -11.19 -13.23
C PRO A 123 -6.14 -9.98 -12.77
N TRP A 124 -7.41 -9.91 -13.18
CA TRP A 124 -8.33 -8.80 -12.96
C TRP A 124 -9.51 -9.18 -12.05
N ASP A 125 -9.45 -10.35 -11.43
CA ASP A 125 -10.54 -10.88 -10.62
C ASP A 125 -9.99 -11.57 -9.36
N GLU A 126 -9.48 -10.75 -8.46
CA GLU A 126 -9.01 -11.22 -7.16
C GLU A 126 -10.20 -11.53 -6.25
N ALA A 127 -10.56 -12.81 -6.18
CA ALA A 127 -11.74 -13.29 -5.49
C ALA A 127 -11.61 -13.22 -3.96
N GLU A 128 -12.73 -12.88 -3.31
CA GLU A 128 -12.89 -12.89 -1.85
C GLU A 128 -14.31 -13.36 -1.50
N CYS A 129 -15.31 -12.50 -1.30
CA CYS A 129 -16.69 -12.95 -1.12
C CYS A 129 -17.42 -13.17 -2.47
N GLY A 130 -16.75 -13.86 -3.39
CA GLY A 130 -17.14 -14.03 -4.79
C GLY A 130 -16.20 -13.31 -5.77
N HIS A 131 -16.58 -13.36 -7.05
CA HIS A 131 -15.89 -12.68 -8.15
C HIS A 131 -16.24 -11.19 -8.18
N HIS A 132 -15.37 -10.37 -8.76
CA HIS A 132 -15.51 -8.91 -8.88
C HIS A 132 -15.71 -8.19 -7.53
N TYR A 133 -15.12 -8.73 -6.47
CA TYR A 133 -15.26 -8.18 -5.14
C TYR A 133 -14.42 -6.90 -4.98
N ALA A 134 -15.06 -5.79 -4.60
CA ALA A 134 -14.43 -4.47 -4.65
C ALA A 134 -13.24 -4.30 -3.68
N ARG A 135 -13.08 -5.15 -2.66
CA ARG A 135 -12.03 -4.97 -1.64
C ARG A 135 -10.61 -5.08 -2.22
N ALA A 136 -10.43 -5.85 -3.29
CA ALA A 136 -9.15 -5.95 -3.99
C ALA A 136 -8.68 -4.61 -4.59
N MET A 137 -9.56 -3.60 -4.71
CA MET A 137 -9.17 -2.24 -5.08
C MET A 137 -8.18 -1.59 -4.10
N ALA A 138 -8.00 -2.17 -2.89
CA ALA A 138 -6.91 -1.83 -1.99
C ALA A 138 -5.50 -1.99 -2.63
N ALA A 139 -5.39 -2.68 -3.77
CA ALA A 139 -4.19 -2.74 -4.61
C ALA A 139 -3.64 -1.36 -5.03
N TRP A 140 -4.46 -0.31 -4.98
CA TRP A 140 -4.02 1.07 -5.24
C TRP A 140 -3.25 1.70 -4.08
N THR A 141 -3.47 1.26 -2.84
CA THR A 141 -2.83 1.86 -1.67
C THR A 141 -1.30 1.69 -1.68
N PRO A 142 -0.74 0.52 -2.05
CA PRO A 142 0.71 0.38 -2.22
C PRO A 142 1.33 1.36 -3.22
N VAL A 143 0.60 1.81 -4.25
CA VAL A 143 1.09 2.81 -5.21
C VAL A 143 1.35 4.13 -4.50
N VAL A 144 0.41 4.55 -3.64
CA VAL A 144 0.57 5.75 -2.81
C VAL A 144 1.70 5.56 -1.79
N ALA A 145 1.71 4.42 -1.09
CA ALA A 145 2.71 4.13 -0.06
C ALA A 145 4.15 4.10 -0.61
N LEU A 146 4.38 3.49 -1.77
CA LEU A 146 5.70 3.39 -2.40
C LEU A 146 6.14 4.70 -3.06
N SER A 147 5.21 5.40 -3.73
CA SER A 147 5.52 6.64 -4.44
C SER A 147 5.81 7.80 -3.49
N GLY A 148 5.16 7.80 -2.32
CA GLY A 148 5.18 8.93 -1.40
C GLY A 148 4.66 10.21 -2.05
N PHE A 149 3.78 10.09 -3.06
CA PHE A 149 3.08 11.22 -3.66
C PHE A 149 1.98 11.67 -2.69
N ASP A 150 2.22 12.80 -2.04
CA ASP A 150 1.32 13.38 -1.04
C ASP A 150 0.91 14.77 -1.51
N TYR A 151 -0.36 14.94 -1.86
CA TYR A 151 -0.90 16.18 -2.39
C TYR A 151 -2.05 16.71 -1.53
N PHE A 152 -1.79 17.84 -0.87
CA PHE A 152 -2.80 18.56 -0.11
C PHE A 152 -3.41 19.68 -0.95
N ALA A 153 -4.52 19.35 -1.62
CA ALA A 153 -5.19 20.21 -2.59
C ALA A 153 -5.59 21.60 -2.06
N PRO A 154 -6.14 21.78 -0.84
CA PRO A 154 -6.55 23.11 -0.37
C PRO A 154 -5.41 24.14 -0.37
N ALA A 155 -4.19 23.71 -0.04
CA ALA A 155 -3.00 24.55 -0.06
C ALA A 155 -2.14 24.39 -1.33
N ALA A 156 -2.56 23.57 -2.30
CA ALA A 156 -1.75 23.20 -3.47
C ALA A 156 -0.32 22.76 -3.09
N ARG A 157 -0.19 21.98 -2.01
CA ARG A 157 1.11 21.50 -1.52
C ARG A 157 1.35 20.09 -2.02
N LEU A 158 2.43 19.90 -2.78
CA LEU A 158 2.91 18.61 -3.23
C LEU A 158 4.18 18.20 -2.46
N SER A 159 4.17 17.01 -1.90
CA SER A 159 5.32 16.37 -1.27
C SER A 159 5.62 15.05 -1.99
N ILE A 160 6.88 14.81 -2.30
CA ILE A 160 7.36 13.57 -2.94
C ILE A 160 8.36 12.91 -2.00
N LYS A 161 7.99 11.76 -1.42
CA LYS A 161 8.79 11.03 -0.44
C LYS A 161 8.82 9.51 -0.71
N PRO A 162 9.30 9.07 -1.88
CA PRO A 162 9.35 7.64 -2.20
C PRO A 162 10.26 6.89 -1.22
N LEU A 163 9.79 5.73 -0.77
CA LEU A 163 10.51 4.89 0.20
C LEU A 163 11.67 4.09 -0.41
N ARG A 164 11.69 3.95 -1.73
CA ARG A 164 12.86 3.46 -2.48
C ARG A 164 13.23 4.45 -3.55
N THR A 165 14.47 4.94 -3.49
CA THR A 165 15.05 5.77 -4.55
C THR A 165 16.24 5.04 -5.15
N GLY A 166 16.19 4.82 -6.46
CA GLY A 166 17.33 4.36 -7.25
C GLY A 166 17.93 5.53 -8.05
N ALA A 167 18.71 5.20 -9.09
CA ALA A 167 19.21 6.20 -10.04
C ALA A 167 18.07 6.99 -10.73
N ARG A 168 16.90 6.35 -10.88
CA ARG A 168 15.69 6.95 -11.44
C ARG A 168 14.47 6.23 -10.86
N PHE A 169 13.53 6.99 -10.31
CA PHE A 169 12.23 6.53 -9.84
C PHE A 169 11.14 7.17 -10.69
N LYS A 170 10.24 6.38 -11.27
CA LYS A 170 9.08 6.88 -12.03
C LYS A 170 7.82 6.24 -11.48
N CYS A 171 6.80 7.03 -11.20
CA CYS A 171 5.54 6.51 -10.69
C CYS A 171 4.33 7.27 -11.26
N PHE A 172 3.20 6.59 -11.28
CA PHE A 172 1.89 7.18 -11.54
C PHE A 172 1.45 8.03 -10.35
N TRP A 173 0.68 9.08 -10.63
CA TRP A 173 -0.03 9.85 -9.62
C TRP A 173 -1.43 10.20 -10.10
N SER A 174 -2.36 10.38 -9.15
CA SER A 174 -3.71 10.87 -9.40
C SER A 174 -4.18 11.78 -8.27
N ALA A 175 -4.91 12.82 -8.63
CA ALA A 175 -5.62 13.71 -7.73
C ALA A 175 -7.01 14.02 -8.32
N ALA A 176 -7.87 14.71 -7.56
CA ALA A 176 -9.20 15.07 -8.04
C ALA A 176 -9.19 15.90 -9.34
N SER A 177 -8.12 16.67 -9.58
CA SER A 177 -8.00 17.58 -10.73
C SER A 177 -7.33 16.96 -11.97
N GLY A 178 -6.79 15.74 -11.87
CA GLY A 178 -6.06 15.11 -12.97
C GLY A 178 -5.17 13.96 -12.54
N TRP A 179 -4.46 13.38 -13.51
CA TRP A 179 -3.51 12.29 -13.28
C TRP A 179 -2.34 12.35 -14.26
N GLY A 180 -1.27 11.64 -13.93
CA GLY A 180 -0.08 11.62 -14.76
C GLY A 180 1.04 10.78 -14.19
N THR A 181 2.28 11.16 -14.49
CA THR A 181 3.47 10.52 -13.91
C THR A 181 4.44 11.56 -13.36
N PHE A 182 5.25 11.15 -12.39
CA PHE A 182 6.43 11.90 -12.00
C PHE A 182 7.67 11.04 -12.14
N THR A 183 8.80 11.68 -12.41
CA THR A 183 10.12 11.07 -12.42
C THR A 183 11.02 11.83 -11.45
N LEU A 184 11.68 11.09 -10.56
CA LEU A 184 12.68 11.60 -9.63
C LEU A 184 14.02 10.93 -9.92
N THR A 185 15.08 11.74 -10.03
CA THR A 185 16.48 11.31 -10.05
C THR A 185 17.24 12.05 -8.94
N PRO A 186 18.52 11.73 -8.68
CA PRO A 186 19.32 12.46 -7.70
C PRO A 186 19.44 13.97 -7.97
N ARG A 187 19.30 14.38 -9.24
CA ARG A 187 19.42 15.78 -9.66
C ARG A 187 18.06 16.38 -9.96
N THR A 188 17.28 15.70 -10.78
CA THR A 188 16.07 16.26 -11.36
C THR A 188 14.78 15.68 -10.81
N PHE A 189 13.77 16.53 -10.69
CA PHE A 189 12.38 16.14 -10.54
C PHE A 189 11.60 16.59 -11.78
N ARG A 190 10.75 15.72 -12.32
CA ARG A 190 9.85 16.00 -13.43
C ARG A 190 8.45 15.54 -13.07
N LEU A 191 7.45 16.39 -13.27
CA LEU A 191 6.04 16.06 -13.18
C LEU A 191 5.40 16.27 -14.56
N ASP A 192 4.75 15.23 -15.05
CA ASP A 192 3.99 15.22 -16.29
C ASP A 192 2.51 14.96 -15.98
N VAL A 193 1.63 15.80 -16.52
CA VAL A 193 0.17 15.59 -16.48
C VAL A 193 -0.23 14.90 -17.77
N LEU A 194 -0.96 13.79 -17.66
CA LEU A 194 -1.48 13.05 -18.80
C LEU A 194 -2.92 13.43 -19.11
N SER A 195 -3.69 13.85 -18.09
CA SER A 195 -5.02 14.43 -18.26
C SER A 195 -5.37 15.33 -17.08
N GLY A 196 -5.99 16.48 -17.37
CA GLY A 196 -6.44 17.46 -16.39
C GLY A 196 -5.35 18.47 -16.01
N ALA A 197 -5.24 18.79 -14.72
CA ALA A 197 -4.22 19.72 -14.23
C ALA A 197 -3.81 19.43 -12.79
N LEU A 198 -2.66 19.96 -12.38
CA LEU A 198 -2.24 20.02 -10.97
C LEU A 198 -1.75 21.42 -10.63
N GLU A 199 -2.35 22.03 -9.61
CA GLU A 199 -1.88 23.30 -9.06
C GLU A 199 -0.83 23.05 -7.98
N ILE A 200 0.22 23.88 -7.96
CA ILE A 200 1.31 23.75 -6.98
C ILE A 200 1.69 25.14 -6.48
N ALA A 201 1.51 25.37 -5.17
CA ALA A 201 2.06 26.51 -4.43
C ALA A 201 3.40 26.13 -3.77
N GLU A 202 3.49 24.91 -3.26
CA GLU A 202 4.66 24.41 -2.54
C GLU A 202 5.01 23.00 -3.01
N LEU A 203 6.29 22.79 -3.32
CA LEU A 203 6.84 21.47 -3.67
C LEU A 203 7.94 21.10 -2.67
N THR A 204 7.78 19.97 -2.01
CA THR A 204 8.82 19.34 -1.16
C THR A 204 9.29 18.05 -1.82
N LEU A 205 10.60 17.97 -2.08
CA LEU A 205 11.28 16.79 -2.62
C LEU A 205 12.06 16.08 -1.49
N PRO A 206 12.61 14.88 -1.75
CA PRO A 206 13.47 14.21 -0.78
C PRO A 206 14.68 15.08 -0.37
N ASN A 207 15.24 14.76 0.80
CA ASN A 207 16.33 15.52 1.44
C ASN A 207 15.95 16.95 1.85
N GLY A 208 14.65 17.25 1.94
CA GLY A 208 14.16 18.55 2.41
C GLY A 208 14.25 19.68 1.38
N ARG A 209 14.63 19.39 0.13
CA ARG A 209 14.60 20.37 -0.97
C ARG A 209 13.17 20.90 -1.12
N ARG A 210 12.99 22.20 -0.90
CA ARG A 210 11.68 22.85 -0.97
C ARG A 210 11.70 23.98 -2.00
N LYS A 211 10.64 24.11 -2.77
CA LYS A 211 10.37 25.26 -3.64
C LYS A 211 8.97 25.80 -3.34
N THR A 212 8.91 27.08 -2.99
CA THR A 212 7.66 27.82 -2.84
C THR A 212 7.55 28.79 -4.01
N TYR A 213 6.39 28.83 -4.64
CA TYR A 213 6.12 29.73 -5.75
C TYR A 213 5.40 30.99 -5.23
N SER A 214 5.68 32.15 -5.83
CA SER A 214 5.01 33.41 -5.47
C SER A 214 3.52 33.37 -5.77
N GLU A 215 3.14 32.62 -6.80
CA GLU A 215 1.75 32.32 -7.18
C GLU A 215 1.63 30.82 -7.46
N ARG A 216 0.41 30.27 -7.36
CA ARG A 216 0.16 28.87 -7.70
C ARG A 216 0.49 28.65 -9.18
N ILE A 217 1.42 27.75 -9.45
CA ILE A 217 1.66 27.30 -10.82
C ILE A 217 0.62 26.23 -11.18
N ARG A 218 0.20 26.21 -12.44
CA ARG A 218 -0.71 25.20 -12.97
C ARG A 218 0.02 24.37 -14.02
N VAL A 219 0.16 23.08 -13.76
CA VAL A 219 0.75 22.10 -14.68
C VAL A 219 -0.41 21.39 -15.41
N THR A 220 -0.31 21.22 -16.72
CA THR A 220 -1.35 20.72 -17.64
C THR A 220 -0.76 19.72 -18.64
N GLU A 221 -1.54 19.12 -19.54
CA GLU A 221 -0.99 18.16 -20.53
C GLU A 221 0.07 18.77 -21.47
N SER A 222 0.00 20.08 -21.69
CA SER A 222 0.93 20.84 -22.53
C SER A 222 2.19 21.31 -21.81
N THR A 223 2.28 21.12 -20.48
CA THR A 223 3.37 21.65 -19.66
C THR A 223 3.94 20.59 -18.72
N SER A 224 5.28 20.47 -18.69
CA SER A 224 5.97 19.65 -17.69
C SER A 224 6.62 20.56 -16.65
N LEU A 225 6.44 20.25 -15.37
CA LEU A 225 7.24 20.90 -14.33
C LEU A 225 8.57 20.15 -14.21
N VAL A 226 9.69 20.85 -14.39
CA VAL A 226 11.04 20.31 -14.21
C VAL A 226 11.80 21.15 -13.19
N LEU A 227 12.41 20.50 -12.20
CA LEU A 227 13.34 21.10 -11.25
C LEU A 227 14.67 20.35 -11.29
N SER A 228 15.77 21.08 -11.52
CA SER A 228 17.14 20.59 -11.38
C SER A 228 17.73 20.91 -10.01
#